data_AF-A0A914DBT9-F1
#
_entry.id   AF-A0A914DBT9-F1
#
_cell.length_a   1.000
_cell.length_b   1.000
_cell.length_c   1.000
_cell.angle_alpha   90.00
_cell.angle_beta   90.00
_cell.angle_gamma   90.00
#
_symmetry.space_group_name_H-M   'P 1'
#
loop_
_entity.id
_entity.type
_entity.pdbx_description
1 polymer ?
#
loop_
_entity_poly.entity_id
_entity_poly.type
_entity_poly.pdbx_seq_one_letter_code
_entity_poly.pdbx_strand_id
1 'polypeptide(L)'
;MEEEVPIYSEKVTSAIDEMCISELCRPDLDLTAHINKLFPTEQSLSQLDHVMQSIEQEIEDLDSELADLVEMHGQAGAEGETALLQAHAAMAELEQRIRLIKGKTQSSESNVHEMTKDIKQLDVAKRNLTASITTLHHLHLLLTGVNSLNSWIAARRYSDIASELPAVLNVLQLFDSYIHVEPVKNLTDKVQKLKSELSVQLAADLKHAFQAGALNQMAADMCKVAAVLGGKVEDEFRKWYIDQQLAEYHVLYSESEDVAWLDKIDQRQAYDLLLTRPDQRQIFV
;
A
#
# COMPACT_ATOMS: atom_id res chain seq x y z
N MET A 1 27.03 -17.28 76.25
CA MET A 1 27.12 -16.49 75.02
C MET A 1 27.98 -17.32 74.10
N GLU A 2 27.32 -18.17 73.31
CA GLU A 2 28.00 -19.00 72.32
C GLU A 2 28.33 -18.10 71.14
N GLU A 3 29.63 -17.92 70.85
CA GLU A 3 30.08 -17.25 69.63
C GLU A 3 29.69 -18.14 68.44
N GLU A 4 28.73 -17.70 67.62
CA GLU A 4 28.40 -18.36 66.35
C GLU A 4 29.63 -18.30 65.44
N VAL A 5 30.25 -19.46 65.20
CA VAL A 5 31.34 -19.59 64.24
C VAL A 5 30.77 -19.35 62.84
N PRO A 6 31.26 -18.36 62.07
CA PRO A 6 30.74 -18.06 60.75
C PRO A 6 30.90 -19.24 59.78
N ILE A 7 29.80 -19.68 59.17
CA ILE A 7 29.77 -20.80 58.21
C ILE A 7 30.27 -20.29 56.86
N TYR A 8 31.52 -20.61 56.51
CA TYR A 8 32.12 -20.27 55.23
C TYR A 8 31.79 -21.30 54.13
N SER A 9 31.81 -20.87 52.86
CA SER A 9 31.64 -21.72 51.66
C SER A 9 32.76 -22.75 51.54
N GLU A 10 32.48 -23.94 51.01
CA GLU A 10 33.44 -25.07 50.85
C GLU A 10 34.74 -24.67 50.13
N LYS A 11 34.67 -23.69 49.22
CA LYS A 11 35.86 -23.12 48.55
C LYS A 11 36.72 -22.26 49.48
N VAL A 12 36.08 -21.54 50.39
CA VAL A 12 36.76 -20.71 51.39
C VAL A 12 37.39 -21.60 52.45
N THR A 13 36.69 -22.66 52.88
CA THR A 13 37.23 -23.66 53.81
C THR A 13 38.45 -24.37 53.22
N SER A 14 38.38 -24.77 51.94
CA SER A 14 39.52 -25.39 51.24
C SER A 14 40.70 -24.44 51.05
N ALA A 15 40.45 -23.15 50.82
CA ALA A 15 41.52 -22.16 50.70
C ALA A 15 42.17 -21.85 52.05
N ILE A 16 41.38 -21.83 53.14
CA ILE A 16 41.90 -21.67 54.51
C ILE A 16 42.80 -22.86 54.89
N ASP A 17 42.40 -24.08 54.52
CA ASP A 17 43.22 -25.28 54.73
C ASP A 17 44.52 -25.27 53.90
N GLU A 18 44.50 -24.69 52.70
CA GLU A 18 45.71 -24.50 51.86
C GLU A 18 46.65 -23.41 52.40
N MET A 19 46.15 -22.44 53.18
CA MET A 19 46.95 -21.40 53.83
C MET A 19 47.67 -21.88 55.11
N CYS A 20 47.28 -23.04 55.65
CA CYS A 20 47.96 -23.67 56.79
C CYS A 20 49.20 -24.47 56.33
N ILE A 21 50.34 -23.79 56.20
CA ILE A 21 51.58 -24.41 55.70
C ILE A 21 52.36 -25.11 56.83
N SER A 22 52.20 -24.69 58.10
CA SER A 22 52.90 -25.26 59.26
C SER A 22 52.01 -26.17 60.13
N GLU A 23 52.59 -27.19 60.76
CA GLU A 23 51.88 -28.05 61.73
C GLU A 23 51.42 -27.27 62.97
N LEU A 24 52.00 -26.09 63.22
CA LEU A 24 51.63 -25.16 64.29
C LEU A 24 50.27 -24.45 64.05
N CYS A 25 49.79 -24.41 62.81
CA CYS A 25 48.54 -23.75 62.45
C CYS A 25 47.30 -24.65 62.63
N ARG A 26 47.48 -25.93 63.00
CA ARG A 26 46.36 -26.86 63.19
C ARG A 26 45.65 -26.59 64.53
N PRO A 27 44.32 -26.41 64.53
CA PRO A 27 43.56 -26.17 65.76
C PRO A 27 43.56 -27.38 66.72
N ASP A 28 43.80 -28.60 66.20
CA ASP A 28 43.85 -29.86 66.96
C ASP A 28 45.29 -30.31 67.31
N LEU A 29 46.26 -29.39 67.35
CA LEU A 29 47.65 -29.75 67.61
C LEU A 29 47.85 -30.33 69.03
N ASP A 30 48.17 -31.61 69.10
CA ASP A 30 48.68 -32.22 70.34
C ASP A 30 50.15 -31.84 70.54
N LEU A 31 50.35 -30.75 71.30
CA LEU A 31 51.66 -30.26 71.71
C LEU A 31 52.54 -31.36 72.34
N THR A 32 51.93 -32.29 73.07
CA THR A 32 52.70 -33.33 73.76
C THR A 32 53.22 -34.39 72.77
N ALA A 33 52.40 -34.81 71.81
CA ALA A 33 52.84 -35.69 70.73
C ALA A 33 53.87 -35.02 69.81
N HIS A 34 53.72 -33.72 69.55
CA HIS A 34 54.65 -32.96 68.73
C HIS A 34 56.02 -32.78 69.40
N ILE A 35 56.05 -32.45 70.69
CA ILE A 35 57.30 -32.38 71.48
C ILE A 35 57.99 -33.75 71.54
N ASN A 36 57.22 -34.83 71.74
CA ASN A 36 57.76 -36.19 71.76
C ASN A 36 58.29 -36.65 70.37
N LYS A 37 57.77 -36.08 69.28
CA LYS A 37 58.25 -36.31 67.91
C LYS A 37 59.55 -35.54 67.63
N LEU A 38 59.69 -34.33 68.18
CA LEU A 38 60.90 -33.51 68.07
C LEU A 38 62.04 -34.02 68.96
N PHE A 39 61.72 -34.57 70.14
CA PHE A 39 62.70 -35.08 71.10
C PHE A 39 62.40 -36.54 71.53
N PRO A 40 62.59 -37.54 70.64
CA PRO A 40 62.26 -38.94 70.93
C PRO A 40 63.23 -39.65 71.90
N THR A 41 64.42 -39.09 72.14
CA THR A 41 65.44 -39.65 73.04
C THR A 41 66.20 -38.55 73.79
N GLU A 42 66.75 -38.84 74.97
CA GLU A 42 67.49 -37.87 75.81
C GLU A 42 68.69 -37.22 75.10
N GLN A 43 69.28 -37.91 74.12
CA GLN A 43 70.37 -37.35 73.28
C GLN A 43 69.89 -36.25 72.33
N SER A 44 68.60 -36.23 71.99
CA SER A 44 67.96 -35.24 71.10
C SER A 44 67.83 -33.86 71.77
N LEU A 45 67.83 -33.81 73.11
CA LEU A 45 67.80 -32.57 73.89
C LEU A 45 69.04 -31.69 73.70
N SER A 46 70.11 -32.24 73.11
CA SER A 46 71.29 -31.46 72.71
C SER A 46 71.01 -30.47 71.56
N GLN A 47 69.90 -30.64 70.83
CA GLN A 47 69.48 -29.77 69.73
C GLN A 47 68.37 -28.78 70.13
N LEU A 48 68.05 -28.69 71.42
CA LEU A 48 66.97 -27.85 71.95
C LEU A 48 67.10 -26.39 71.50
N ASP A 49 68.29 -25.81 71.65
CA ASP A 49 68.53 -24.40 71.31
C ASP A 49 68.31 -24.12 69.82
N HIS A 50 68.67 -25.06 68.95
CA HIS A 50 68.46 -24.94 67.50
C HIS A 50 66.98 -25.05 67.13
N VAL A 51 66.23 -25.94 67.78
CA VAL A 51 64.78 -26.07 67.56
C VAL A 51 64.05 -24.83 68.08
N MET A 52 64.45 -24.31 69.23
CA MET A 52 63.88 -23.10 69.81
C MET A 52 64.13 -21.89 68.91
N GLN A 53 65.35 -21.73 68.40
CA GLN A 53 65.68 -20.68 67.43
C GLN A 53 64.91 -20.83 66.10
N SER A 54 64.70 -22.06 65.63
CA SER A 54 63.89 -22.32 64.43
C SER A 54 62.43 -21.93 64.63
N ILE A 55 61.85 -22.20 65.80
CA ILE A 55 60.47 -21.83 66.13
C ILE A 55 60.36 -20.31 66.31
N GLU A 56 61.33 -19.66 66.96
CA GLU A 56 61.36 -18.20 67.08
C GLU A 56 61.43 -17.51 65.71
N GLN A 57 62.27 -18.02 64.79
CA GLN A 57 62.33 -17.53 63.41
C GLN A 57 61.00 -17.74 62.67
N GLU A 58 60.38 -18.92 62.84
CA GLU A 58 59.10 -19.23 62.21
C GLU A 58 57.97 -18.32 62.75
N ILE A 59 57.99 -17.97 64.05
CA ILE A 59 57.06 -16.99 64.64
C ILE A 59 57.29 -15.60 64.05
N GLU A 60 58.54 -15.14 63.94
CA GLU A 60 58.85 -13.84 63.33
C GLU A 60 58.41 -13.76 61.87
N ASP A 61 58.62 -14.84 61.10
CA ASP A 61 58.21 -14.93 59.70
C ASP A 61 56.67 -14.91 59.58
N LEU A 62 55.94 -15.64 60.44
CA LEU A 62 54.48 -15.65 60.51
C LEU A 62 53.89 -14.30 60.92
N ASP A 63 54.49 -13.61 61.88
CA ASP A 63 54.05 -12.28 62.32
C ASP A 63 54.24 -11.24 61.21
N SER A 64 55.34 -11.34 60.44
CA SER A 64 55.56 -10.48 59.27
C SER A 64 54.54 -10.76 58.16
N GLU A 65 54.26 -12.04 57.86
CA GLU A 65 53.27 -12.42 56.86
C GLU A 65 51.85 -11.96 57.27
N LEU A 66 51.50 -12.11 58.55
CA LEU A 66 50.22 -11.65 59.08
C LEU A 66 50.06 -10.13 58.98
N ALA A 67 51.11 -9.37 59.28
CA ALA A 67 51.09 -7.91 59.16
C ALA A 67 50.82 -7.47 57.71
N ASP A 68 51.54 -8.07 56.75
CA ASP A 68 51.35 -7.80 55.32
C ASP A 68 49.93 -8.18 54.86
N LEU A 69 49.41 -9.32 55.33
CA LEU A 69 48.07 -9.78 54.97
C LEU A 69 46.97 -8.86 55.51
N VAL A 70 47.12 -8.38 56.75
CA VAL A 70 46.17 -7.44 57.38
C VAL A 70 46.17 -6.09 56.66
N GLU A 71 47.33 -5.58 56.27
CA GLU A 71 47.43 -4.34 55.50
C GLU A 71 46.78 -4.49 54.12
N MET A 72 47.11 -5.56 53.39
CA MET A 72 46.49 -5.86 52.09
C MET A 72 44.98 -6.04 52.18
N HIS A 73 44.47 -6.72 53.21
CA HIS A 73 43.04 -6.92 53.41
C HIS A 73 42.33 -5.60 53.77
N GLY A 74 42.96 -4.75 54.59
CA GLY A 74 42.45 -3.40 54.89
C GLY A 74 42.34 -2.52 53.64
N GLN A 75 43.37 -2.56 52.79
CA GLN A 75 43.39 -1.85 51.52
C GLN A 75 42.33 -2.39 50.54
N ALA A 76 42.24 -3.71 50.37
CA ALA A 76 41.27 -4.35 49.50
C ALA A 76 39.81 -4.08 49.94
N GLY A 77 39.56 -4.02 51.25
CA GLY A 77 38.25 -3.63 51.80
C GLY A 77 37.86 -2.20 51.43
N ALA A 78 38.78 -1.25 51.60
CA ALA A 78 38.56 0.17 51.26
C ALA A 78 38.39 0.38 49.73
N GLU A 79 39.19 -0.32 48.92
CA GLU A 79 39.06 -0.30 47.46
C GLU A 79 37.73 -0.93 47.01
N GLY A 80 37.30 -2.02 47.65
CA GLY A 80 36.01 -2.64 47.40
C GLY A 80 34.82 -1.73 47.74
N GLU A 81 34.86 -1.05 48.88
CA GLU A 81 33.82 -0.12 49.31
C GLU A 81 33.73 1.10 48.37
N THR A 82 34.88 1.66 47.97
CA THR A 82 34.91 2.78 47.01
C THR A 82 34.41 2.37 45.62
N ALA A 83 34.76 1.17 45.14
CA ALA A 83 34.24 0.64 43.88
C ALA A 83 32.72 0.42 43.93
N LEU A 84 32.18 -0.07 45.06
CA LEU A 84 30.74 -0.22 45.29
C LEU A 84 30.01 1.13 45.28
N LEU A 85 30.56 2.14 45.96
CA LEU A 85 29.99 3.50 45.95
C LEU A 85 29.97 4.10 44.54
N GLN A 86 31.05 3.92 43.77
CA GLN A 86 31.12 4.36 42.38
C GLN A 86 30.10 3.63 41.50
N ALA A 87 29.95 2.31 41.66
CA ALA A 87 28.96 1.53 40.93
C ALA A 87 27.53 2.01 41.26
N HIS A 88 27.20 2.24 42.54
CA HIS A 88 25.91 2.77 42.95
C HIS A 88 25.63 4.17 42.36
N ALA A 89 26.63 5.06 42.35
CA ALA A 89 26.49 6.37 41.75
C ALA A 89 26.22 6.28 40.23
N ALA A 90 26.97 5.43 39.51
CA ALA A 90 26.77 5.19 38.09
C ALA A 90 25.38 4.58 37.79
N MET A 91 24.89 3.68 38.64
CA MET A 91 23.55 3.10 38.52
C MET A 91 22.46 4.15 38.72
N ALA A 92 22.60 5.04 39.71
CA ALA A 92 21.65 6.13 39.94
C ALA A 92 21.63 7.11 38.75
N GLU A 93 22.80 7.44 38.19
CA GLU A 93 22.88 8.27 36.99
C GLU A 93 22.23 7.59 35.78
N LEU A 94 22.49 6.30 35.57
CA LEU A 94 21.88 5.53 34.49
C LEU A 94 20.35 5.51 34.62
N GLU A 95 19.83 5.28 35.82
CA GLU A 95 18.40 5.32 36.09
C GLU A 95 17.79 6.68 35.73
N GLN A 96 18.45 7.77 36.15
CA GLN A 96 18.02 9.12 35.81
C GLN A 96 18.02 9.35 34.30
N ARG A 97 19.08 8.92 33.59
CA ARG A 97 19.17 9.02 32.13
C ARG A 97 18.06 8.22 31.44
N ILE A 98 17.76 7.01 31.90
CA ILE A 98 16.67 6.19 31.37
C ILE A 98 15.32 6.89 31.57
N ARG A 99 15.06 7.45 32.76
CA ARG A 99 13.82 8.21 33.03
C ARG A 99 13.69 9.43 32.12
N LEU A 100 14.78 10.18 31.92
CA LEU A 100 14.81 11.34 31.01
C LEU A 100 14.54 10.94 29.56
N ILE A 101 15.19 9.87 29.08
CA ILE A 101 14.97 9.34 27.72
C ILE A 101 13.52 8.90 27.58
N LYS A 102 12.97 8.17 28.55
CA LYS A 102 11.56 7.73 28.52
C LYS A 102 10.60 8.91 28.43
N GLY A 103 10.80 9.95 29.25
CA GLY A 103 9.98 11.16 29.19
C GLY A 103 10.09 11.90 27.86
N LYS A 104 11.31 12.02 27.32
CA LYS A 104 11.56 12.66 26.03
C LYS A 104 10.95 11.87 24.87
N THR A 105 11.06 10.54 24.89
CA THR A 105 10.44 9.66 23.89
C THR A 105 8.92 9.75 23.95
N GLN A 106 8.31 9.75 25.13
CA GLN A 106 6.86 9.91 25.28
C GLN A 106 6.36 11.26 24.78
N SER A 107 7.07 12.35 25.09
CA SER A 107 6.76 13.68 24.53
C SER A 107 6.93 13.71 23.01
N SER A 108 8.01 13.11 22.49
CA SER A 108 8.23 13.02 21.04
C SER A 108 7.15 12.21 20.33
N GLU A 109 6.70 11.10 20.92
CA GLU A 109 5.60 10.28 20.39
C GLU A 109 4.30 11.07 20.37
N SER A 110 3.96 11.77 21.45
CA SER A 110 2.77 12.62 21.52
C SER A 110 2.79 13.72 20.46
N ASN A 111 3.93 14.39 20.28
CA ASN A 111 4.08 15.44 19.26
C ASN A 111 3.91 14.88 17.85
N VAL A 112 4.54 13.73 17.54
CA VAL A 112 4.38 13.08 16.23
C VAL A 112 2.94 12.62 16.03
N HIS A 113 2.28 12.09 17.05
CA HIS A 113 0.89 11.69 16.98
C HIS A 113 -0.03 12.88 16.69
N GLU A 114 0.18 14.02 17.37
CA GLU A 114 -0.57 15.25 17.13
C GLU A 114 -0.34 15.79 15.71
N MET A 115 0.92 15.84 15.25
CA MET A 115 1.26 16.26 13.90
C MET A 115 0.64 15.36 12.81
N THR A 116 0.55 14.05 13.06
CA THR A 116 0.07 13.07 12.07
C THR A 116 -1.44 12.82 12.14
N LYS A 117 -2.11 13.24 13.23
CA LYS A 117 -3.56 13.14 13.42
C LYS A 117 -4.34 13.75 12.25
N ASP A 118 -3.94 14.94 11.84
CA ASP A 118 -4.67 15.71 10.82
C ASP A 118 -4.29 15.33 9.40
N ILE A 119 -3.16 14.63 9.19
CA ILE A 119 -2.72 14.20 7.85
C ILE A 119 -3.77 13.31 7.18
N LYS A 120 -4.35 12.36 7.94
CA LYS A 120 -5.40 11.48 7.40
C LYS A 120 -6.67 12.25 7.05
N GLN A 121 -7.05 13.22 7.89
CA GLN A 121 -8.23 14.06 7.61
C GLN A 121 -7.99 14.94 6.39
N LEU A 122 -6.78 15.50 6.24
CA LEU A 122 -6.39 16.31 5.11
C LEU A 122 -6.34 15.51 3.80
N ASP A 123 -5.89 14.25 3.83
CA ASP A 123 -5.91 13.38 2.66
C ASP A 123 -7.34 13.03 2.24
N VAL A 124 -8.21 12.70 3.20
CA VAL A 124 -9.65 12.49 2.93
C VAL A 124 -10.29 13.76 2.36
N ALA A 125 -9.99 14.92 2.92
CA ALA A 125 -10.49 16.20 2.43
C ALA A 125 -10.00 16.48 1.00
N LYS A 126 -8.71 16.28 0.73
CA LYS A 126 -8.12 16.41 -0.61
C LYS A 126 -8.82 15.49 -1.60
N ARG A 127 -8.98 14.20 -1.27
CA ARG A 127 -9.65 13.23 -2.14
C ARG A 127 -11.10 13.62 -2.44
N ASN A 128 -11.84 14.04 -1.42
CA ASN A 128 -13.23 14.48 -1.57
C ASN A 128 -13.33 15.75 -2.42
N LEU A 129 -12.43 16.71 -2.21
CA LEU A 129 -12.38 17.95 -3.00
C LEU A 129 -12.01 17.66 -4.45
N THR A 130 -11.00 16.83 -4.72
CA THR A 130 -10.63 16.42 -6.08
C THR A 130 -11.80 15.72 -6.76
N ALA A 131 -12.45 14.76 -6.10
CA ALA A 131 -13.63 14.09 -6.64
C ALA A 131 -14.74 15.11 -6.97
N SER A 132 -15.01 16.05 -6.06
CA SER A 132 -16.03 17.10 -6.25
C SER A 132 -15.70 17.99 -7.46
N ILE A 133 -14.46 18.46 -7.57
CA ILE A 133 -13.98 19.28 -8.69
C ILE A 133 -14.13 18.52 -10.02
N THR A 134 -13.68 17.26 -10.08
CA THR A 134 -13.78 16.44 -11.28
C THR A 134 -15.24 16.20 -11.67
N THR A 135 -16.13 15.87 -10.71
CA THR A 135 -17.56 15.71 -11.00
C THR A 135 -18.21 16.99 -11.51
N LEU A 136 -17.86 18.14 -10.94
CA LEU A 136 -18.38 19.43 -11.37
C LEU A 136 -17.86 19.82 -12.75
N HIS A 137 -16.61 19.50 -13.06
CA HIS A 137 -16.03 19.70 -14.39
C HIS A 137 -16.76 18.84 -15.45
N HIS A 138 -17.00 17.56 -15.16
CA HIS A 138 -17.78 16.69 -16.06
C HIS A 138 -19.21 17.19 -16.24
N LEU A 139 -19.84 17.71 -15.18
CA LEU A 139 -21.18 18.29 -15.27
C LEU A 139 -21.18 19.56 -16.14
N HIS A 140 -20.15 20.40 -16.01
CA HIS A 140 -19.98 21.57 -16.86
C HIS A 140 -19.80 21.18 -18.33
N LEU A 141 -18.97 20.18 -18.62
CA LEU A 141 -18.78 19.65 -19.97
C LEU A 141 -20.10 19.13 -20.54
N LEU A 142 -20.88 18.39 -19.75
CA LEU A 142 -22.18 17.89 -20.15
C LEU A 142 -23.17 19.02 -20.46
N LEU A 143 -23.26 20.04 -19.61
CA LEU A 143 -24.14 21.20 -19.81
C LEU A 143 -23.76 22.00 -21.07
N THR A 144 -22.47 22.28 -21.24
CA THR A 144 -21.96 23.01 -22.41
C THR A 144 -22.16 22.18 -23.68
N GLY A 145 -21.87 20.88 -23.65
CA GLY A 145 -22.08 19.96 -24.76
C GLY A 145 -23.54 19.87 -25.18
N VAL A 146 -24.48 19.80 -24.24
CA VAL A 146 -25.93 19.81 -24.53
C VAL A 146 -26.35 21.10 -25.22
N ASN A 147 -25.88 22.26 -24.74
CA ASN A 147 -26.20 23.55 -25.36
C ASN A 147 -25.62 23.66 -26.78
N SER A 148 -24.36 23.26 -26.97
CA SER A 148 -23.70 23.22 -28.28
C SER A 148 -24.42 22.28 -29.25
N LEU A 149 -24.74 21.05 -28.83
CA LEU A 149 -25.49 20.08 -29.62
C LEU A 149 -26.85 20.64 -30.05
N ASN A 150 -27.60 21.26 -29.14
CA ASN A 150 -28.88 21.88 -29.49
C ASN A 150 -28.72 22.97 -30.57
N SER A 151 -27.67 23.78 -30.49
CA SER A 151 -27.37 24.79 -31.50
C SER A 151 -26.99 24.19 -32.87
N TRP A 152 -26.20 23.12 -32.89
CA TRP A 152 -25.76 22.48 -34.12
C TRP A 152 -26.83 21.64 -34.79
N ILE A 153 -27.73 21.03 -34.00
CA ILE A 153 -28.92 20.31 -34.51
C ILE A 153 -29.82 21.30 -35.26
N ALA A 154 -30.10 22.47 -34.66
CA ALA A 154 -30.87 23.53 -35.29
C ALA A 154 -30.20 24.07 -36.57
N ALA A 155 -28.86 24.20 -36.57
CA ALA A 155 -28.09 24.66 -37.71
C ALA A 155 -27.73 23.57 -38.74
N ARG A 156 -28.14 22.31 -38.52
CA ARG A 156 -27.80 21.14 -39.35
C ARG A 156 -26.30 20.91 -39.58
N ARG A 157 -25.46 21.24 -38.57
CA ARG A 157 -24.00 21.08 -38.61
C ARG A 157 -23.58 19.66 -38.22
N TYR A 158 -23.79 18.70 -39.11
CA TYR A 158 -23.55 17.27 -38.84
C TYR A 158 -22.09 16.92 -38.54
N SER A 159 -21.13 17.68 -39.06
CA SER A 159 -19.70 17.48 -38.79
C SER A 159 -19.35 17.66 -37.30
N ASP A 160 -19.84 18.74 -36.68
CA ASP A 160 -19.54 19.06 -35.29
C ASP A 160 -20.33 18.17 -34.33
N ILE A 161 -21.56 17.79 -34.72
CA ILE A 161 -22.36 16.81 -33.98
C ILE A 161 -21.62 15.46 -33.94
N ALA A 162 -21.05 15.01 -35.06
CA ALA A 162 -20.33 13.73 -35.13
C ALA A 162 -19.12 13.67 -34.19
N SER A 163 -18.41 14.79 -33.99
CA SER A 163 -17.25 14.84 -33.09
C SER A 163 -17.63 14.92 -31.62
N GLU A 164 -18.67 15.70 -31.28
CA GLU A 164 -18.96 16.03 -29.87
C GLU A 164 -19.98 15.08 -29.22
N LEU A 165 -20.92 14.54 -30.02
CA LEU A 165 -21.95 13.64 -29.52
C LEU A 165 -21.39 12.41 -28.76
N PRO A 166 -20.34 11.72 -29.24
CA PRO A 166 -19.73 10.62 -28.49
C PRO A 166 -19.17 11.07 -27.13
N ALA A 167 -18.53 12.24 -27.07
CA ALA A 167 -17.95 12.76 -25.84
C ALA A 167 -19.05 13.06 -24.79
N VAL A 168 -20.14 13.68 -25.22
CA VAL A 168 -21.32 13.96 -24.39
C VAL A 168 -21.96 12.66 -23.89
N LEU A 169 -22.12 11.65 -24.75
CA LEU A 169 -22.69 10.36 -24.37
C LEU A 169 -21.80 9.60 -23.37
N ASN A 170 -20.47 9.63 -23.55
CA ASN A 170 -19.53 9.03 -22.60
C ASN A 170 -19.61 9.71 -21.24
N VAL A 171 -19.63 11.04 -21.20
CA VAL A 171 -19.74 11.78 -19.94
C VAL A 171 -21.09 11.55 -19.27
N LEU A 172 -22.17 11.38 -20.04
CA LEU A 172 -23.49 11.04 -19.51
C LEU A 172 -23.47 9.71 -18.72
N GLN A 173 -22.75 8.69 -19.21
CA GLN A 173 -22.63 7.39 -18.51
C GLN A 173 -21.98 7.51 -17.12
N LEU A 174 -21.05 8.44 -16.94
CA LEU A 174 -20.45 8.70 -15.63
C LEU A 174 -21.49 9.21 -14.61
N PHE A 175 -22.62 9.75 -15.08
CA PHE A 175 -23.70 10.27 -14.25
C PHE A 175 -24.85 9.29 -13.99
N ASP A 176 -24.76 8.04 -14.47
CA ASP A 176 -25.82 7.03 -14.27
C ASP A 176 -26.10 6.76 -12.78
N SER A 177 -25.08 6.81 -11.91
CA SER A 177 -25.24 6.68 -10.46
C SER A 177 -25.91 7.90 -9.79
N TYR A 178 -25.98 9.03 -10.50
CA TYR A 178 -26.50 10.31 -9.99
C TYR A 178 -27.91 10.61 -10.50
N ILE A 179 -28.60 9.65 -11.14
CA ILE A 179 -29.97 9.80 -11.66
C ILE A 179 -30.99 10.23 -10.59
N HIS A 180 -30.72 9.92 -9.31
CA HIS A 180 -31.58 10.36 -8.20
C HIS A 180 -31.58 11.87 -7.99
N VAL A 181 -30.58 12.59 -8.52
CA VAL A 181 -30.48 14.05 -8.43
C VAL A 181 -31.29 14.68 -9.55
N GLU A 182 -32.37 15.36 -9.20
CA GLU A 182 -33.35 15.92 -10.14
C GLU A 182 -32.73 16.79 -11.25
N PRO A 183 -31.77 17.71 -10.99
CA PRO A 183 -31.05 18.42 -12.05
C PRO A 183 -30.33 17.53 -13.07
N VAL A 184 -29.69 16.44 -12.61
CA VAL A 184 -28.95 15.49 -13.47
C VAL A 184 -29.92 14.66 -14.29
N LYS A 185 -31.03 14.23 -13.67
CA LYS A 185 -32.13 13.56 -14.37
C LYS A 185 -32.70 14.42 -15.49
N ASN A 186 -33.04 15.68 -15.20
CA ASN A 186 -33.55 16.62 -16.19
C ASN A 186 -32.55 16.84 -17.35
N LEU A 187 -31.25 16.85 -17.07
CA LEU A 187 -30.21 16.96 -18.09
C LEU A 187 -30.12 15.69 -18.95
N THR A 188 -30.22 14.52 -18.33
CA THR A 188 -30.27 13.22 -19.01
C THR A 188 -31.47 13.13 -19.93
N ASP A 189 -32.66 13.52 -19.44
CA ASP A 189 -33.89 13.54 -20.23
C ASP A 189 -33.78 14.51 -21.42
N LYS A 190 -33.13 15.67 -21.24
CA LYS A 190 -32.81 16.59 -22.34
C LYS A 190 -31.91 15.96 -23.39
N VAL A 191 -30.85 15.25 -23.00
CA VAL A 191 -29.97 14.55 -23.94
C VAL A 191 -30.74 13.49 -24.71
N GLN A 192 -31.58 12.70 -24.03
CA GLN A 192 -32.41 11.67 -24.69
C GLN A 192 -33.41 12.28 -25.68
N LYS A 193 -34.03 13.41 -25.31
CA LYS A 193 -34.91 14.15 -26.20
C LYS A 193 -34.16 14.64 -27.43
N LEU A 194 -33.01 15.30 -27.26
CA LEU A 194 -32.16 15.73 -28.38
C LEU A 194 -31.73 14.56 -29.27
N LYS A 195 -31.39 13.41 -28.65
CA LYS A 195 -31.05 12.18 -29.39
C LYS A 195 -32.21 11.73 -30.29
N SER A 196 -33.43 11.72 -29.75
CA SER A 196 -34.63 11.34 -30.50
C SER A 196 -34.97 12.31 -31.63
N GLU A 197 -34.89 13.63 -31.37
CA GLU A 197 -35.12 14.68 -32.35
C GLU A 197 -34.09 14.61 -33.49
N LEU A 198 -32.80 14.48 -33.13
CA LEU A 198 -31.72 14.31 -34.10
C LEU A 198 -31.91 13.03 -34.92
N SER A 199 -32.36 11.92 -34.33
CA SER A 199 -32.58 10.66 -35.06
C SER A 199 -33.65 10.82 -36.16
N VAL A 200 -34.77 11.47 -35.83
CA VAL A 200 -35.85 11.74 -36.80
C VAL A 200 -35.38 12.71 -37.88
N GLN A 201 -34.72 13.81 -37.49
CA GLN A 201 -34.19 14.80 -38.43
C GLN A 201 -33.16 14.19 -39.38
N LEU A 202 -32.23 13.40 -38.84
CA LEU A 202 -31.17 12.73 -39.61
C LEU A 202 -31.77 11.75 -40.61
N ALA A 203 -32.76 10.96 -40.21
CA ALA A 203 -33.42 10.02 -41.12
C ALA A 203 -34.10 10.76 -42.29
N ALA A 204 -34.78 11.89 -42.04
CA ALA A 204 -35.41 12.68 -43.09
C ALA A 204 -34.38 13.33 -44.02
N ASP A 205 -33.33 13.94 -43.47
CA ASP A 205 -32.29 14.63 -44.23
C ASP A 205 -31.46 13.66 -45.08
N LEU A 206 -31.17 12.48 -44.55
CA LEU A 206 -30.40 11.46 -45.26
C LEU A 206 -31.25 10.87 -46.41
N LYS A 207 -32.55 10.63 -46.22
CA LYS A 207 -33.47 10.26 -47.32
C LYS A 207 -33.50 11.33 -48.43
N HIS A 208 -33.63 12.59 -48.05
CA HIS A 208 -33.66 13.70 -49.02
C HIS A 208 -32.33 13.84 -49.77
N ALA A 209 -31.19 13.71 -49.09
CA ALA A 209 -29.87 13.80 -49.71
C ALA A 209 -29.65 12.68 -50.75
N PHE A 210 -30.08 11.45 -50.44
CA PHE A 210 -29.97 10.32 -51.35
C PHE A 210 -30.94 10.40 -52.53
N GLN A 211 -32.18 10.88 -52.32
CA GLN A 211 -33.14 11.14 -53.41
C GLN A 211 -32.65 12.24 -54.37
N ALA A 212 -32.00 13.27 -53.83
CA ALA A 212 -31.42 14.36 -54.62
C ALA A 212 -30.09 13.99 -55.30
N GLY A 213 -29.55 12.78 -55.06
CA GLY A 213 -28.23 12.36 -55.57
C GLY A 213 -27.05 13.14 -54.98
N ALA A 214 -27.25 13.88 -53.89
CA ALA A 214 -26.26 14.77 -53.29
C ALA A 214 -25.34 14.02 -52.31
N LEU A 215 -24.56 13.07 -52.81
CA LEU A 215 -23.57 12.28 -52.05
C LEU A 215 -22.29 13.07 -51.77
N ASN A 216 -22.43 14.17 -51.01
CA ASN A 216 -21.33 15.06 -50.65
C ASN A 216 -20.75 14.71 -49.26
N GLN A 217 -19.70 15.45 -48.84
CA GLN A 217 -19.10 15.32 -47.50
C GLN A 217 -20.13 15.40 -46.36
N MET A 218 -21.18 16.21 -46.53
CA MET A 218 -22.28 16.30 -45.57
C MET A 218 -23.03 14.97 -45.38
N ALA A 219 -23.21 14.19 -46.45
CA ALA A 219 -23.81 12.86 -46.36
C ALA A 219 -22.90 11.87 -45.61
N ALA A 220 -21.58 11.96 -45.83
CA ALA A 220 -20.63 11.17 -45.06
C ALA A 220 -20.66 11.52 -43.56
N ASP A 221 -20.78 12.81 -43.21
CA ASP A 221 -20.87 13.24 -41.83
C ASP A 221 -22.21 12.84 -41.19
N MET A 222 -23.32 12.89 -41.94
CA MET A 222 -24.61 12.33 -41.50
C MET A 222 -24.51 10.83 -41.18
N CYS A 223 -23.82 10.04 -42.00
CA CYS A 223 -23.58 8.62 -41.71
C CYS A 223 -22.74 8.41 -40.45
N LYS A 224 -21.75 9.26 -40.17
CA LYS A 224 -20.98 9.19 -38.91
C LYS A 224 -21.88 9.46 -37.70
N VAL A 225 -22.78 10.44 -37.77
CA VAL A 225 -23.75 10.70 -36.70
C VAL A 225 -24.70 9.51 -36.52
N ALA A 226 -25.15 8.87 -37.61
CA ALA A 226 -26.00 7.68 -37.55
C ALA A 226 -25.31 6.53 -36.80
N ALA A 227 -24.03 6.29 -37.10
CA ALA A 227 -23.23 5.26 -36.43
C ALA A 227 -23.11 5.48 -34.91
N VAL A 228 -23.02 6.75 -34.48
CA VAL A 228 -22.96 7.10 -33.05
C VAL A 228 -24.31 6.96 -32.35
N LEU A 229 -25.42 7.28 -33.03
CA LEU A 229 -26.77 7.16 -32.46
C LEU A 229 -27.21 5.70 -32.27
N GLY A 230 -26.68 4.80 -33.11
CA GLY A 230 -26.86 3.35 -33.04
C GLY A 230 -27.80 2.79 -34.11
N GLY A 231 -27.80 1.46 -34.23
CA GLY A 231 -28.33 0.71 -35.38
C GLY A 231 -29.80 0.90 -35.74
N LYS A 232 -30.68 1.42 -34.87
CA LYS A 232 -32.09 1.63 -35.24
C LYS A 232 -32.26 2.59 -36.43
N VAL A 233 -31.53 3.71 -36.43
CA VAL A 233 -31.58 4.68 -37.53
C VAL A 233 -30.95 4.09 -38.79
N GLU A 234 -29.86 3.34 -38.64
CA GLU A 234 -29.19 2.67 -39.75
C GLU A 234 -30.05 1.56 -40.37
N ASP A 235 -30.74 0.77 -39.55
CA ASP A 235 -31.62 -0.33 -39.97
C ASP A 235 -32.88 0.21 -40.67
N GLU A 236 -33.50 1.25 -40.10
CA GLU A 236 -34.64 1.92 -40.72
C GLU A 236 -34.24 2.59 -42.04
N PHE A 237 -33.06 3.22 -42.09
CA PHE A 237 -32.55 3.79 -43.32
C PHE A 237 -32.21 2.73 -44.37
N ARG A 238 -31.55 1.64 -43.97
CA ARG A 238 -31.20 0.52 -44.85
C ARG A 238 -32.46 -0.11 -45.46
N LYS A 239 -33.48 -0.38 -44.65
CA LYS A 239 -34.78 -0.89 -45.14
C LYS A 239 -35.38 0.05 -46.17
N TRP A 240 -35.49 1.33 -45.84
CA TRP A 240 -36.03 2.32 -46.77
C TRP A 240 -35.22 2.41 -48.07
N TYR A 241 -33.89 2.36 -48.02
CA TYR A 241 -33.05 2.44 -49.20
C TYR A 241 -33.23 1.22 -50.10
N ILE A 242 -33.30 0.01 -49.51
CA ILE A 242 -33.59 -1.22 -50.23
C ILE A 242 -34.98 -1.14 -50.87
N ASP A 243 -36.00 -0.74 -50.12
CA ASP A 243 -37.38 -0.61 -50.63
C ASP A 243 -37.47 0.40 -51.79
N GLN A 244 -36.70 1.49 -51.73
CA GLN A 244 -36.62 2.47 -52.83
C GLN A 244 -35.94 1.90 -54.09
N GLN A 245 -34.81 1.19 -53.94
CA GLN A 245 -34.14 0.58 -55.11
C GLN A 245 -34.96 -0.58 -55.71
N LEU A 246 -35.72 -1.29 -54.87
CA LEU A 246 -36.61 -2.37 -55.30
C LEU A 246 -38.01 -1.87 -55.71
N ALA A 247 -38.31 -0.57 -55.59
CA ALA A 247 -39.62 -0.04 -55.96
C ALA A 247 -39.93 -0.25 -57.45
N GLU A 248 -38.95 0.00 -58.32
CA GLU A 248 -39.07 -0.28 -59.76
C GLU A 248 -39.22 -1.77 -60.03
N TYR A 249 -38.48 -2.61 -59.31
CA TYR A 249 -38.59 -4.07 -59.40
C TYR A 249 -39.98 -4.57 -58.98
N HIS A 250 -40.54 -4.02 -57.91
CA HIS A 250 -41.88 -4.38 -57.43
C HIS A 250 -42.98 -3.98 -58.41
N VAL A 251 -42.82 -2.88 -59.15
CA VAL A 251 -43.76 -2.47 -60.20
C VAL A 251 -43.65 -3.42 -61.40
N LEU A 252 -42.43 -3.64 -61.93
CA LEU A 252 -42.13 -4.46 -63.11
C LEU A 252 -42.47 -5.96 -62.96
N TYR A 253 -42.58 -6.45 -61.72
CA TYR A 253 -42.82 -7.87 -61.43
C TYR A 253 -44.02 -8.07 -60.50
N SER A 254 -44.96 -7.13 -60.47
CA SER A 254 -46.23 -7.30 -59.76
C SER A 254 -47.04 -8.46 -60.36
N GLU A 255 -47.85 -9.15 -59.55
CA GLU A 255 -48.63 -10.34 -59.97
C GLU A 255 -49.61 -10.07 -61.13
N SER A 256 -49.85 -8.80 -61.46
CA SER A 256 -50.71 -8.36 -62.56
C SER A 256 -50.00 -8.25 -63.91
N GLU A 257 -48.67 -8.35 -63.97
CA GLU A 257 -47.88 -8.21 -65.21
C GLU A 257 -47.38 -9.55 -65.74
N ASP A 258 -47.50 -9.79 -67.05
CA ASP A 258 -47.11 -11.04 -67.73
C ASP A 258 -45.60 -11.39 -67.59
N VAL A 259 -44.78 -10.42 -67.18
CA VAL A 259 -43.33 -10.57 -66.94
C VAL A 259 -43.04 -11.24 -65.58
N ALA A 260 -44.05 -11.39 -64.71
CA ALA A 260 -43.90 -11.98 -63.39
C ALA A 260 -43.95 -13.52 -63.35
N TRP A 261 -44.30 -14.15 -64.48
CA TRP A 261 -44.42 -15.60 -64.60
C TRP A 261 -43.06 -16.31 -64.64
N LEU A 262 -43.02 -17.55 -64.14
CA LEU A 262 -41.82 -18.40 -63.98
C LEU A 262 -41.02 -18.63 -65.28
N ASP A 263 -41.57 -18.31 -66.44
CA ASP A 263 -40.94 -18.48 -67.75
C ASP A 263 -39.86 -17.42 -68.06
N LYS A 264 -39.72 -16.38 -67.21
CA LYS A 264 -38.82 -15.23 -67.40
C LYS A 264 -37.79 -15.07 -66.26
N ILE A 265 -37.47 -16.15 -65.54
CA ILE A 265 -36.49 -16.14 -64.43
C ILE A 265 -35.10 -15.64 -64.88
N ASP A 266 -34.69 -15.95 -66.11
CA ASP A 266 -33.41 -15.49 -66.66
C ASP A 266 -33.33 -13.95 -66.75
N GLN A 267 -34.47 -13.28 -66.99
CA GLN A 267 -34.55 -11.82 -67.03
C GLN A 267 -34.50 -11.19 -65.64
N ARG A 268 -35.05 -11.88 -64.63
CA ARG A 268 -34.89 -11.48 -63.22
C ARG A 268 -33.45 -11.61 -62.75
N GLN A 269 -32.76 -12.70 -63.09
CA GLN A 269 -31.33 -12.86 -62.78
C GLN A 269 -30.47 -11.82 -63.49
N ALA A 270 -30.78 -11.49 -64.75
CA ALA A 270 -30.08 -10.45 -65.49
C ALA A 270 -30.28 -9.05 -64.87
N TYR A 271 -31.49 -8.73 -64.40
CA TYR A 271 -31.77 -7.47 -63.71
C TYR A 271 -31.06 -7.38 -62.34
N ASP A 272 -31.01 -8.47 -61.58
CA ASP A 272 -30.30 -8.52 -60.29
C ASP A 272 -28.77 -8.37 -60.46
N LEU A 273 -28.22 -8.94 -61.55
CA LEU A 273 -26.83 -8.73 -61.99
C LEU A 273 -26.55 -7.27 -62.42
N LEU A 274 -27.54 -6.56 -62.96
CA LEU A 274 -27.44 -5.14 -63.32
C LEU A 274 -27.55 -4.22 -62.07
N LEU A 275 -28.37 -4.58 -61.09
CA LEU A 275 -28.46 -3.87 -59.81
C LEU A 275 -27.15 -3.97 -58.99
N THR A 276 -26.43 -5.09 -59.10
CA THR A 276 -25.12 -5.29 -58.44
C THR A 276 -23.94 -4.68 -59.22
N ARG A 277 -24.15 -4.20 -60.47
CA ARG A 277 -23.11 -3.57 -61.31
C ARG A 277 -23.55 -2.18 -61.79
N PRO A 278 -23.28 -1.10 -61.02
CA PRO A 278 -23.76 0.24 -61.34
C PRO A 278 -23.18 0.85 -62.64
N ASP A 279 -22.07 0.33 -63.18
CA ASP A 279 -21.42 0.83 -64.41
C ASP A 279 -22.23 0.62 -65.70
N GLN A 280 -23.29 -0.19 -65.70
CA GLN A 280 -24.05 -0.53 -66.91
C GLN A 280 -25.40 0.21 -67.04
N ARG A 281 -25.77 1.08 -66.08
CA ARG A 281 -27.06 1.81 -66.08
C ARG A 281 -27.22 2.90 -67.16
N GLN A 282 -26.21 3.15 -68.00
CA GLN A 282 -26.27 4.17 -69.07
C GLN A 282 -26.72 3.64 -70.44
N ILE A 283 -27.01 2.34 -70.56
CA ILE A 283 -27.55 1.76 -71.78
C ILE A 283 -29.00 1.41 -71.45
N PHE A 284 -29.95 1.91 -72.24
CA PHE A 284 -31.41 1.86 -72.03
C PHE A 284 -31.98 3.00 -71.16
N VAL A 285 -31.88 4.22 -71.71
CA VAL A 285 -33.01 5.18 -71.68
C VAL A 285 -34.08 4.69 -72.67
#